data_AF-A0AA36NAG3-F1
#
_entry.id   AF-A0AA36NAG3-F1
#
_cell.length_a   1.000
_cell.length_b   1.000
_cell.length_c   1.000
_cell.angle_alpha   90.00
_cell.angle_beta   90.00
_cell.angle_gamma   90.00
#
_symmetry.space_group_name_H-M   'P 1'
#
loop_
_entity.id
_entity.type
_entity.pdbx_description
1 polymer ?
#
loop_
_entity_poly.entity_id
_entity_poly.type
_entity_poly.pdbx_seq_one_letter_code
_entity_poly.pdbx_strand_id
1 'polypeptide(L)'
;MLEGKNCLCLSTDFPGFFQDLAKLRLVAFGALSGLVLLDKAGVVHNDMKPDNLIWTEGGTGPRVKIVDFGCARLDQREERGRNWALAEGGAGHLGKWAPEMILRLPIGHRADVWGVAVSLCELFCGRMVWRSEADSAEVVMAQALGLCNLRDGLPASLLRRSPLDVRQLYTPAPRHWPLRRSGSLIEALRPKHWGLDQVLGPGWQDSDKVDLGQMLLAGLVLDPTFRPNAAQLLQCCNFLNPEIPRKAL
;
A
#
# COMPACT_ATOMS: atom_id res chain seq x y z
N MET A 1 12.61 -24.75 8.01
CA MET A 1 11.92 -24.87 6.70
C MET A 1 11.17 -23.56 6.48
N LEU A 2 11.50 -22.77 5.45
CA LEU A 2 10.88 -21.46 5.16
C LEU A 2 9.58 -21.58 4.34
N GLU A 3 9.31 -22.77 3.83
CA GLU A 3 8.21 -23.04 2.90
C GLU A 3 6.84 -22.86 3.55
N GLY A 4 5.94 -22.15 2.85
CA GLY A 4 4.54 -22.00 3.25
C GLY A 4 4.29 -20.94 4.32
N LYS A 5 5.33 -20.25 4.81
CA LYS A 5 5.18 -19.12 5.75
C LYS A 5 4.72 -17.86 5.01
N ASN A 6 3.84 -17.10 5.63
CA ASN A 6 3.53 -15.76 5.14
C ASN A 6 4.71 -14.80 5.38
N CYS A 7 4.79 -13.74 4.57
CA CYS A 7 5.88 -12.78 4.63
C CYS A 7 5.92 -12.02 5.96
N LEU A 8 4.80 -11.85 6.67
CA LEU A 8 4.81 -11.24 8.02
C LEU A 8 5.56 -12.11 9.03
N CYS A 9 5.24 -13.41 9.08
CA CYS A 9 5.91 -14.38 9.93
C CYS A 9 7.39 -14.43 9.62
N LEU A 10 7.77 -14.46 8.33
CA LEU A 10 9.19 -14.42 7.96
C LEU A 10 9.90 -13.15 8.44
N SER A 11 9.25 -11.99 8.32
CA SER A 11 9.81 -10.72 8.81
C SER A 11 9.97 -10.68 10.33
N THR A 12 9.11 -11.40 11.06
CA THR A 12 9.12 -11.45 12.53
C THR A 12 10.11 -12.49 13.05
N ASP A 13 10.10 -13.69 12.47
CA ASP A 13 10.97 -14.81 12.85
C ASP A 13 12.44 -14.53 12.49
N PHE A 14 12.67 -13.79 11.39
CA PHE A 14 13.99 -13.47 10.87
C PHE A 14 14.11 -11.96 10.63
N PRO A 15 14.40 -11.15 11.67
CA PRO A 15 14.58 -9.71 11.51
C PRO A 15 15.63 -9.40 10.44
N GLY A 16 15.29 -8.50 9.51
CA GLY A 16 16.15 -8.14 8.37
C GLY A 16 16.06 -9.08 7.16
N PHE A 17 15.24 -10.13 7.19
CA PHE A 17 15.09 -11.06 6.07
C PHE A 17 14.79 -10.36 4.73
N PHE A 18 13.97 -9.31 4.75
CA PHE A 18 13.59 -8.54 3.57
C PHE A 18 14.37 -7.24 3.37
N GLN A 19 15.43 -6.99 4.16
CA GLN A 19 16.44 -5.97 3.81
C GLN A 19 17.32 -6.45 2.64
N ASP A 20 17.33 -7.76 2.39
CA ASP A 20 17.82 -8.34 1.14
C ASP A 20 16.87 -7.96 -0.02
N LEU A 21 17.31 -7.00 -0.84
CA LEU A 21 16.54 -6.51 -1.97
C LEU A 21 16.19 -7.59 -3.00
N ALA A 22 16.98 -8.67 -3.11
CA ALA A 22 16.65 -9.76 -4.02
C ALA A 22 15.39 -10.49 -3.54
N LYS A 23 15.25 -10.70 -2.22
CA LYS A 23 14.05 -11.29 -1.62
C LYS A 23 12.86 -10.35 -1.69
N LEU A 24 13.04 -9.07 -1.37
CA LEU A 24 11.96 -8.09 -1.47
C LEU A 24 11.46 -7.92 -2.91
N ARG A 25 12.36 -8.00 -3.90
CA ARG A 25 12.00 -8.06 -5.33
C ARG A 25 11.16 -9.28 -5.67
N LEU A 26 11.47 -10.45 -5.14
CA LEU A 26 10.66 -11.65 -5.36
C LEU A 26 9.23 -11.49 -4.81
N VAL A 27 9.09 -10.84 -3.65
CA VAL A 27 7.78 -10.47 -3.10
C VAL A 27 7.04 -9.52 -4.04
N ALA A 28 7.69 -8.43 -4.44
CA ALA A 28 7.08 -7.43 -5.32
C ALA A 28 6.67 -8.03 -6.67
N PHE A 29 7.55 -8.80 -7.30
CA PHE A 29 7.31 -9.45 -8.59
C PHE A 29 6.18 -10.49 -8.49
N GLY A 30 6.21 -11.36 -7.49
CA GLY A 30 5.19 -12.39 -7.29
C GLY A 30 3.81 -11.79 -7.00
N ALA A 31 3.74 -10.79 -6.11
CA ALA A 31 2.50 -10.09 -5.79
C ALA A 31 1.93 -9.38 -7.03
N LEU A 32 2.73 -8.55 -7.72
CA LEU A 32 2.25 -7.83 -8.91
C LEU A 32 1.86 -8.79 -10.06
N SER A 33 2.59 -9.89 -10.25
CA SER A 33 2.22 -10.90 -11.25
C SER A 33 0.89 -11.56 -10.92
N GLY A 34 0.64 -11.85 -9.64
CA GLY A 34 -0.66 -12.32 -9.16
C GLY A 34 -1.77 -11.29 -9.43
N LEU A 35 -1.53 -10.01 -9.13
CA LEU A 35 -2.49 -8.94 -9.40
C LEU A 35 -2.81 -8.77 -10.89
N VAL A 36 -1.86 -9.01 -11.80
CA VAL A 36 -2.15 -9.04 -13.25
C VAL A 36 -3.14 -10.15 -13.61
N LEU A 37 -3.04 -11.32 -12.96
CA LEU A 37 -4.00 -12.41 -13.18
C LEU A 37 -5.36 -12.07 -12.60
N LEU A 38 -5.42 -11.44 -11.42
CA LEU A 38 -6.68 -11.00 -10.81
C LEU A 38 -7.38 -9.92 -11.65
N ASP A 39 -6.65 -8.93 -12.15
CA ASP A 39 -7.21 -7.89 -13.02
C ASP A 39 -7.80 -8.50 -14.30
N LYS A 40 -7.11 -9.48 -14.92
CA LYS A 40 -7.64 -10.22 -16.07
C LYS A 40 -8.91 -11.03 -15.75
N ALA A 41 -9.01 -11.52 -14.51
CA ALA A 41 -10.19 -12.22 -14.01
C ALA A 41 -11.30 -11.27 -13.54
N GLY A 42 -11.08 -9.95 -13.60
CA GLY A 42 -12.00 -8.95 -13.07
C GLY A 42 -12.16 -9.04 -11.55
N VAL A 43 -11.09 -9.37 -10.81
CA VAL A 43 -11.08 -9.51 -9.35
C VAL A 43 -10.16 -8.45 -8.73
N VAL A 44 -10.63 -7.81 -7.67
CA VAL A 44 -9.84 -6.93 -6.78
C VAL A 44 -9.71 -7.63 -5.43
N HIS A 45 -8.50 -7.76 -4.91
CA HIS A 45 -8.22 -8.49 -3.67
C HIS A 45 -8.64 -7.71 -2.42
N ASN A 46 -8.44 -6.38 -2.39
CA ASN A 46 -8.75 -5.42 -1.33
C ASN A 46 -8.03 -5.60 0.01
N ASP A 47 -7.28 -6.68 0.20
CA ASP A 47 -6.53 -6.95 1.44
C ASP A 47 -5.08 -7.38 1.16
N MET A 48 -4.37 -6.61 0.33
CA MET A 48 -2.96 -6.87 0.04
C MET A 48 -2.09 -6.49 1.24
N LYS A 49 -1.56 -7.49 1.93
CA LYS A 49 -0.72 -7.35 3.12
C LYS A 49 0.31 -8.48 3.24
N PRO A 50 1.39 -8.33 4.04
CA PRO A 50 2.40 -9.37 4.21
C PRO A 50 1.87 -10.73 4.68
N ASP A 51 0.79 -10.74 5.46
CA ASP A 51 0.10 -11.95 5.94
C ASP A 51 -0.52 -12.77 4.79
N ASN A 52 -0.93 -12.08 3.71
CA ASN A 52 -1.60 -12.65 2.55
C ASN A 52 -0.63 -12.95 1.40
N LEU A 53 0.68 -12.86 1.66
CA LEU A 53 1.75 -13.18 0.73
C LEU A 53 2.53 -14.37 1.27
N ILE A 54 2.39 -15.53 0.64
CA ILE A 54 3.07 -16.75 1.06
C ILE A 54 4.39 -16.90 0.31
N TRP A 55 5.46 -17.06 1.06
CA TRP A 55 6.77 -17.43 0.55
C TRP A 55 6.88 -18.94 0.38
N THR A 56 7.27 -19.39 -0.80
CA THR A 56 7.41 -20.82 -1.12
C THR A 56 8.80 -21.08 -1.69
N GLU A 57 9.50 -22.08 -1.17
CA GLU A 57 10.78 -22.56 -1.67
C GLU A 57 10.51 -23.71 -2.65
N GLY A 58 10.30 -23.41 -3.94
CA GLY A 58 10.00 -24.43 -4.95
C GLY A 58 11.25 -25.00 -5.62
N GLY A 59 11.11 -26.09 -6.37
CA GLY A 59 12.23 -26.73 -7.10
C GLY A 59 12.93 -25.86 -8.16
N THR A 60 12.31 -24.75 -8.54
CA THR A 60 12.89 -23.73 -9.44
C THR A 60 13.36 -22.47 -8.71
N GLY A 61 13.45 -22.51 -7.38
CA GLY A 61 13.73 -21.37 -6.51
C GLY A 61 12.51 -20.74 -5.85
N PRO A 62 12.73 -19.73 -5.00
CA PRO A 62 11.70 -19.08 -4.20
C PRO A 62 10.67 -18.32 -5.06
N ARG A 63 9.41 -18.35 -4.63
CA ARG A 63 8.27 -17.65 -5.25
C ARG A 63 7.33 -17.11 -4.18
N VAL A 64 6.50 -16.13 -4.56
CA VAL A 64 5.45 -15.57 -3.72
C VAL A 64 4.08 -15.79 -4.33
N LYS A 65 3.11 -16.20 -3.50
CA LYS A 65 1.71 -16.42 -3.88
C LYS A 65 0.78 -15.55 -3.05
N ILE A 66 -0.28 -15.05 -3.67
CA ILE A 66 -1.37 -14.34 -2.99
C ILE A 66 -2.34 -15.38 -2.41
N VAL A 67 -2.76 -15.17 -1.17
CA VAL A 67 -3.76 -15.99 -0.47
C VAL A 67 -4.80 -15.10 0.21
N ASP A 68 -5.85 -15.73 0.77
CA ASP A 68 -6.94 -15.08 1.50
C ASP A 68 -7.75 -14.06 0.68
N PHE A 69 -8.69 -14.60 -0.10
CA PHE A 69 -9.64 -13.83 -0.90
C PHE A 69 -10.90 -13.43 -0.11
N GLY A 70 -10.89 -13.47 1.23
CA GLY A 70 -12.06 -13.17 2.05
C GLY A 70 -12.62 -11.75 1.87
N CYS A 71 -11.76 -10.81 1.46
CA CYS A 71 -12.14 -9.43 1.13
C CYS A 71 -12.26 -9.16 -0.38
N ALA A 72 -11.99 -10.17 -1.21
CA ALA A 72 -11.92 -10.01 -2.66
C ALA A 72 -13.30 -9.82 -3.27
N ARG A 73 -13.36 -9.04 -4.35
CA ARG A 73 -14.61 -8.70 -5.04
C ARG A 73 -14.40 -8.66 -6.54
N LEU A 74 -15.50 -8.83 -7.27
CA LEU A 74 -15.51 -8.54 -8.70
C LEU A 74 -15.33 -7.04 -8.91
N ASP A 75 -14.52 -6.67 -9.90
CA ASP A 75 -14.23 -5.30 -10.26
C ASP A 75 -15.48 -4.66 -10.86
N GLN A 76 -16.20 -3.91 -10.02
CA GLN A 76 -17.48 -3.28 -10.34
C GLN A 76 -17.29 -1.98 -11.16
N ARG A 77 -16.36 -1.92 -12.13
CA ARG A 77 -16.14 -0.73 -12.97
C ARG A 77 -17.43 -0.23 -13.65
N GLU A 78 -18.43 -1.10 -13.79
CA GLU A 78 -19.72 -0.79 -14.41
C GLU A 78 -20.85 -0.43 -13.42
N GLU A 79 -20.77 -0.80 -12.13
CA GLU A 79 -21.80 -0.47 -11.15
C GLU A 79 -21.48 0.86 -10.44
N ARG A 80 -21.77 1.97 -11.13
CA ARG A 80 -21.84 3.30 -10.50
C ARG A 80 -22.82 3.26 -9.33
N GLY A 81 -22.31 3.34 -8.09
CA GLY A 81 -23.14 3.59 -6.91
C GLY A 81 -23.02 2.60 -5.76
N ARG A 82 -22.34 1.45 -5.92
CA ARG A 82 -21.97 0.61 -4.77
C ARG A 82 -20.68 1.14 -4.15
N ASN A 83 -20.81 2.18 -3.35
CA ASN A 83 -19.72 2.62 -2.49
C ASN A 83 -19.45 1.52 -1.48
N TRP A 84 -18.21 1.01 -1.46
CA TRP A 84 -17.65 0.19 -0.39
C TRP A 84 -18.17 0.66 0.96
N ALA A 85 -18.94 -0.15 1.70
CA ALA A 85 -19.31 0.14 3.07
C ALA A 85 -18.19 -0.34 4.01
N LEU A 86 -17.90 0.39 5.11
CA LEU A 86 -16.80 -0.02 6.02
C LEU A 86 -17.17 -1.39 6.65
N ALA A 87 -18.46 -1.65 6.83
CA ALA A 87 -18.99 -2.92 7.30
C ALA A 87 -18.80 -4.08 6.31
N GLU A 88 -18.67 -3.78 5.02
CA GLU A 88 -18.43 -4.75 3.96
C GLU A 88 -16.94 -5.11 3.81
N GLY A 89 -16.04 -4.32 4.41
CA GLY A 89 -14.59 -4.53 4.37
C GLY A 89 -14.03 -5.44 5.46
N GLY A 90 -14.90 -6.13 6.21
CA GLY A 90 -14.51 -6.88 7.39
C GLY A 90 -13.98 -5.97 8.50
N ALA A 91 -13.77 -6.51 9.70
CA ALA A 91 -13.09 -5.83 10.80
C ALA A 91 -11.57 -5.70 10.53
N GLY A 92 -11.21 -5.24 9.34
CA GLY A 92 -9.84 -5.22 8.83
C GLY A 92 -9.03 -4.06 9.39
N HIS A 93 -7.74 -4.31 9.63
CA HIS A 93 -6.73 -3.29 9.92
C HIS A 93 -6.73 -2.24 8.79
N LEU A 94 -7.23 -1.03 9.08
CA LEU A 94 -7.27 0.06 8.08
C LEU A 94 -5.87 0.47 7.61
N GLY A 95 -4.82 0.12 8.37
CA GLY A 95 -3.44 0.55 8.13
C GLY A 95 -2.81 0.16 6.80
N LYS A 96 -3.51 -0.51 5.87
CA LYS A 96 -3.01 -0.80 4.52
C LYS A 96 -3.98 -0.40 3.42
N TRP A 97 -5.11 0.21 3.80
CA TRP A 97 -6.12 0.63 2.85
C TRP A 97 -5.60 1.71 1.92
N ALA A 98 -5.97 1.59 0.65
CA ALA A 98 -5.70 2.62 -0.31
C ALA A 98 -6.53 3.88 0.00
N PRO A 99 -6.04 5.10 -0.32
CA PRO A 99 -6.74 6.35 -0.04
C PRO A 99 -8.16 6.37 -0.60
N GLU A 100 -8.38 5.78 -1.77
CA GLU A 100 -9.69 5.64 -2.39
C GLU A 100 -10.69 4.81 -1.57
N MET A 101 -10.22 3.80 -0.82
CA MET A 101 -11.08 2.98 0.05
C MET A 101 -11.56 3.80 1.25
N ILE A 102 -10.67 4.59 1.84
CA ILE A 102 -10.96 5.50 2.95
C ILE A 102 -11.90 6.63 2.48
N LEU A 103 -11.65 7.17 1.30
CA LEU A 103 -12.42 8.26 0.70
C LEU A 103 -13.73 7.79 0.04
N ARG A 104 -14.07 6.50 0.09
CA ARG A 104 -15.27 5.94 -0.57
C ARG A 104 -15.34 6.26 -2.07
N LEU A 105 -14.18 6.35 -2.72
CA LEU A 105 -14.10 6.48 -4.17
C LEU A 105 -14.29 5.11 -4.82
N PRO A 106 -14.59 5.03 -6.13
CA PRO A 106 -14.58 3.76 -6.85
C PRO A 106 -13.25 3.02 -6.65
N ILE A 107 -13.35 1.78 -6.18
CA ILE A 107 -12.20 0.90 -5.92
C ILE A 107 -12.00 0.00 -7.15
N GLY A 108 -10.75 -0.16 -7.56
CA GLY A 108 -10.35 -1.10 -8.61
C GLY A 108 -8.99 -1.69 -8.32
N HIS A 109 -8.43 -2.47 -9.25
CA HIS A 109 -7.13 -3.15 -9.14
C HIS A 109 -5.95 -2.26 -8.69
N ARG A 110 -6.02 -0.93 -8.90
CA ARG A 110 -4.97 0.00 -8.46
C ARG A 110 -4.91 0.13 -6.93
N ALA A 111 -5.99 -0.18 -6.21
CA ALA A 111 -5.99 -0.25 -4.75
C ALA A 111 -5.07 -1.35 -4.23
N ASP A 112 -5.05 -2.51 -4.88
CA ASP A 112 -4.16 -3.61 -4.52
C ASP A 112 -2.68 -3.26 -4.75
N VAL A 113 -2.39 -2.46 -5.79
CA VAL A 113 -1.03 -1.95 -6.03
C VAL A 113 -0.54 -1.08 -4.88
N TRP A 114 -1.40 -0.24 -4.30
CA TRP A 114 -1.07 0.52 -3.10
C TRP A 114 -0.78 -0.39 -1.91
N GLY A 115 -1.65 -1.38 -1.67
CA GLY A 115 -1.46 -2.34 -0.58
C GLY A 115 -0.13 -3.10 -0.72
N VAL A 116 0.26 -3.49 -1.93
CA VAL A 116 1.58 -4.07 -2.21
C VAL A 116 2.70 -3.09 -1.87
N ALA A 117 2.64 -1.84 -2.31
CA ALA A 117 3.69 -0.86 -2.05
C ALA A 117 3.87 -0.58 -0.54
N VAL A 118 2.77 -0.41 0.20
CA VAL A 118 2.81 -0.27 1.68
C VAL A 118 3.40 -1.53 2.33
N SER A 119 2.99 -2.72 1.86
CA SER A 119 3.52 -4.00 2.36
C SER A 119 5.03 -4.13 2.16
N LEU A 120 5.54 -3.70 1.02
CA LEU A 120 6.98 -3.72 0.74
C LEU A 120 7.75 -2.77 1.68
N CYS A 121 7.19 -1.60 2.00
CA CYS A 121 7.75 -0.71 3.02
C CYS A 121 7.78 -1.38 4.40
N GLU A 122 6.71 -2.07 4.81
CA GLU A 122 6.66 -2.80 6.09
C GLU A 122 7.72 -3.89 6.17
N LEU A 123 7.82 -4.70 5.11
CA LEU A 123 8.78 -5.80 5.01
C LEU A 123 10.22 -5.30 5.04
N PHE A 124 10.53 -4.22 4.30
CA PHE A 124 11.86 -3.63 4.28
C PHE A 124 12.28 -3.13 5.67
N CYS A 125 11.38 -2.44 6.38
CA CYS A 125 11.67 -1.90 7.71
C CYS A 125 11.57 -2.94 8.84
N GLY A 126 10.98 -4.11 8.58
CA GLY A 126 10.68 -5.12 9.59
C GLY A 126 9.67 -4.66 10.65
N ARG A 127 8.90 -3.61 10.37
CA ARG A 127 7.90 -3.02 11.27
C ARG A 127 6.78 -2.40 10.44
N MET A 128 5.60 -2.27 11.05
CA MET A 128 4.53 -1.49 10.43
C MET A 128 5.01 -0.07 10.13
N VAL A 129 4.67 0.43 8.93
CA VAL A 129 5.03 1.78 8.49
C VAL A 129 4.47 2.81 9.48
N TRP A 130 3.30 2.52 10.06
CA TRP A 130 2.72 3.23 11.18
C TRP A 130 2.15 2.26 12.23
N ARG A 131 2.45 2.52 13.52
CA ARG A 131 1.83 1.81 14.65
C ARG A 131 0.50 2.48 14.96
N SER A 132 -0.60 1.71 15.03
CA SER A 132 -1.90 2.27 15.37
C SER A 132 -2.09 2.27 16.90
N GLU A 133 -2.24 3.45 17.47
CA GLU A 133 -3.16 3.63 18.59
C GLU A 133 -4.52 3.90 17.93
N ALA A 134 -5.26 2.82 17.67
CA ALA A 134 -6.48 2.75 16.87
C ALA A 134 -6.28 3.06 15.37
N ASP A 135 -6.47 2.04 14.54
CA ASP A 135 -6.56 2.13 13.07
C ASP A 135 -7.83 2.91 12.67
N SER A 136 -7.85 4.24 12.88
CA SER A 136 -8.92 5.09 12.41
C SER A 136 -8.61 5.66 11.02
N ALA A 137 -9.65 5.93 10.24
CA ALA A 137 -9.53 6.38 8.86
C ALA A 137 -8.72 7.67 8.73
N GLU A 138 -8.89 8.61 9.68
CA GLU A 138 -8.17 9.87 9.72
C GLU A 138 -6.68 9.70 10.03
N VAL A 139 -6.31 8.74 10.89
CA VAL A 139 -4.90 8.44 11.19
C VAL A 139 -4.23 7.82 9.97
N VAL A 140 -4.85 6.81 9.35
CA VAL A 140 -4.31 6.16 8.15
C VAL A 140 -4.17 7.16 7.02
N MET A 141 -5.17 8.02 6.81
CA MET A 141 -5.09 9.05 5.78
C MET A 141 -3.96 10.05 6.06
N ALA A 142 -3.75 10.46 7.32
CA ALA A 142 -2.62 11.31 7.66
C ALA A 142 -1.31 10.60 7.31
N GLN A 143 -1.12 9.35 7.72
CA GLN A 143 0.11 8.59 7.42
C GLN A 143 0.34 8.42 5.91
N ALA A 144 -0.72 8.18 5.12
CA ALA A 144 -0.64 8.14 3.67
C ALA A 144 -0.09 9.45 3.07
N LEU A 145 -0.50 10.62 3.58
CA LEU A 145 0.08 11.91 3.16
C LEU A 145 1.57 12.00 3.50
N GLY A 146 1.96 11.54 4.68
CA GLY A 146 3.35 11.50 5.12
C GLY A 146 4.20 10.66 4.18
N LEU A 147 3.76 9.43 3.93
CA LEU A 147 4.42 8.48 3.03
C LEU A 147 4.55 9.03 1.60
N CYS A 148 3.50 9.69 1.08
CA CYS A 148 3.50 10.33 -0.24
C CYS A 148 4.19 11.72 -0.27
N ASN A 149 4.76 12.18 0.84
CA ASN A 149 5.36 13.51 1.00
C ASN A 149 4.42 14.69 0.62
N LEU A 150 3.11 14.56 0.86
CA LEU A 150 2.10 15.56 0.52
C LEU A 150 1.93 16.61 1.63
N ARG A 151 2.84 17.59 1.64
CA ARG A 151 2.94 18.60 2.71
C ARG A 151 1.80 19.63 2.74
N ASP A 152 1.02 19.72 1.67
CA ASP A 152 -0.10 20.66 1.56
C ASP A 152 -1.47 20.02 1.85
N GLY A 153 -1.48 18.80 2.40
CA GLY A 153 -2.70 18.06 2.73
C GLY A 153 -3.26 17.28 1.56
N LEU A 154 -4.49 16.77 1.70
CA LEU A 154 -5.15 16.02 0.64
C LEU A 154 -5.44 16.92 -0.58
N PRO A 155 -5.19 16.43 -1.81
CA PRO A 155 -5.62 17.12 -3.02
C PRO A 155 -7.13 17.37 -3.02
N ALA A 156 -7.52 18.63 -3.20
CA ALA A 156 -8.94 19.02 -3.25
C ALA A 156 -9.71 18.32 -4.38
N SER A 157 -9.02 17.93 -5.47
CA SER A 157 -9.61 17.15 -6.57
C SER A 157 -10.11 15.78 -6.12
N LEU A 158 -9.40 15.11 -5.21
CA LEU A 158 -9.83 13.82 -4.64
C LEU A 158 -11.01 14.00 -3.70
N LEU A 159 -10.95 15.01 -2.83
CA LEU A 159 -12.02 15.30 -1.89
C LEU A 159 -13.35 15.62 -2.59
N ARG A 160 -13.31 16.38 -3.70
CA ARG A 160 -14.51 16.69 -4.50
C ARG A 160 -15.17 15.47 -5.14
N ARG A 161 -14.42 14.38 -5.35
CA ARG A 161 -14.94 13.12 -5.91
C ARG A 161 -15.51 12.20 -4.83
N SER A 162 -15.18 12.44 -3.57
CA SER A 162 -15.63 11.64 -2.45
C SER A 162 -17.09 11.95 -2.12
N PRO A 163 -17.93 10.93 -1.85
CA PRO A 163 -19.29 11.14 -1.36
C PRO A 163 -19.34 11.56 0.13
N LEU A 164 -18.20 11.56 0.83
CA LEU A 164 -18.13 11.90 2.25
C LEU A 164 -18.25 13.41 2.47
N ASP A 165 -18.75 13.81 3.64
CA ASP A 165 -18.73 15.21 4.05
C ASP A 165 -17.31 15.67 4.40
N VAL A 166 -16.64 16.24 3.40
CA VAL A 166 -15.27 16.76 3.50
C VAL A 166 -15.12 17.75 4.65
N ARG A 167 -16.13 18.58 4.94
CA ARG A 167 -16.02 19.63 5.98
C ARG A 167 -16.01 19.05 7.39
N GLN A 168 -16.61 17.86 7.56
CA GLN A 168 -16.57 17.16 8.84
C GLN A 168 -15.24 16.42 9.03
N LEU A 169 -14.68 15.88 7.96
CA LEU A 169 -13.54 14.97 8.03
C LEU A 169 -12.18 15.64 7.81
N TYR A 170 -12.13 16.83 7.21
CA TYR A 170 -10.89 17.51 6.84
C TYR A 170 -10.91 19.00 7.16
N THR A 171 -9.74 19.59 7.42
CA THR A 171 -9.62 21.04 7.58
C THR A 171 -10.00 21.79 6.28
N PRO A 172 -10.49 23.04 6.37
CA PRO A 172 -10.75 23.88 5.20
C PRO A 172 -9.50 24.17 4.36
N ALA A 173 -9.72 24.69 3.15
CA ALA A 173 -8.65 25.16 2.28
C ALA A 173 -7.76 26.22 2.97
N PRO A 174 -6.47 26.34 2.58
CA PRO A 174 -5.82 25.68 1.45
C PRO A 174 -5.25 24.29 1.73
N ARG A 175 -5.19 23.86 3.00
CA ARG A 175 -4.59 22.57 3.38
C ARG A 175 -5.62 21.66 4.02
N HIS A 176 -5.90 20.52 3.40
CA HIS A 176 -6.90 19.57 3.86
C HIS A 176 -6.27 18.46 4.70
N TRP A 177 -6.16 18.68 6.01
CA TRP A 177 -5.67 17.71 6.99
C TRP A 177 -6.82 16.88 7.54
N PRO A 178 -6.66 15.56 7.72
CA PRO A 178 -7.66 14.73 8.39
C PRO A 178 -7.95 15.26 9.80
N LEU A 179 -9.23 15.22 10.19
CA LEU A 179 -9.68 15.66 11.51
C LEU A 179 -10.04 14.46 12.39
N ARG A 180 -9.44 14.38 13.57
CA ARG A 180 -9.81 13.44 14.64
C ARG A 180 -10.74 14.11 15.63
N ARG A 181 -11.77 13.38 16.09
CA ARG A 181 -12.70 13.85 17.11
C ARG A 181 -12.66 12.95 18.33
N SER A 182 -12.54 13.55 19.51
CA SER A 182 -12.64 12.88 20.79
C SER A 182 -13.53 13.72 21.71
N GLY A 183 -14.80 13.34 21.82
CA GLY A 183 -15.82 14.18 22.44
C GLY A 183 -16.00 15.51 21.68
N SER A 184 -15.82 16.63 22.37
CA SER A 184 -15.86 17.98 21.78
C SER A 184 -14.54 18.44 21.17
N LEU A 185 -13.43 17.72 21.41
CA LEU A 185 -12.13 18.09 20.88
C LEU A 185 -12.01 17.70 19.41
N ILE A 186 -11.62 18.66 18.58
CA ILE A 186 -11.29 18.46 17.16
C ILE A 186 -9.80 18.73 16.97
N GLU A 187 -9.08 17.75 16.43
CA GLU A 187 -7.65 17.83 16.17
C GLU A 187 -7.38 17.62 14.68
N ALA A 188 -6.56 18.48 14.08
CA ALA A 188 -6.03 18.24 12.74
C ALA A 188 -4.78 17.35 12.81
N LEU A 189 -4.87 16.15 12.22
CA LEU A 189 -3.78 15.20 12.18
C LEU A 189 -2.78 15.56 11.09
N ARG A 190 -1.52 15.70 11.49
CA ARG A 190 -0.39 15.93 10.58
C ARG A 190 0.64 14.82 10.73
N PRO A 191 1.24 14.35 9.61
CA PRO A 191 2.33 13.40 9.66
C PRO A 191 3.51 13.92 10.47
N LYS A 192 4.13 13.02 11.25
CA LYS A 192 5.41 13.28 11.93
C LYS A 192 6.62 13.07 11.01
N HIS A 193 6.46 12.20 10.01
CA HIS A 193 7.51 11.83 9.05
C HIS A 193 7.02 12.05 7.62
N TRP A 194 7.91 12.52 6.76
CA TRP A 194 7.62 12.94 5.39
C TRP A 194 8.56 12.25 4.40
N GLY A 195 7.95 11.55 3.43
CA GLY A 195 8.65 10.80 2.39
C GLY A 195 9.27 9.50 2.88
N LEU A 196 9.70 8.68 1.92
CA LEU A 196 10.31 7.37 2.19
C LEU A 196 11.53 7.48 3.10
N ASP A 197 12.37 8.51 2.95
CA ASP A 197 13.58 8.70 3.77
C ASP A 197 13.29 8.72 5.27
N GLN A 198 12.30 9.51 5.69
CA GLN A 198 11.98 9.65 7.11
C GLN A 198 11.13 8.49 7.62
N VAL A 199 10.30 7.92 6.75
CA VAL A 199 9.37 6.86 7.13
C VAL A 199 10.09 5.52 7.26
N LEU A 200 10.96 5.18 6.29
CA LEU A 200 11.71 3.94 6.28
C LEU A 200 12.91 3.99 7.24
N GLY A 201 13.46 5.20 7.48
CA GLY A 201 14.47 5.45 8.50
C GLY A 201 15.89 5.06 8.05
N PRO A 202 16.84 4.90 8.99
CA PRO A 202 18.28 4.83 8.68
C PRO A 202 18.71 3.60 7.86
N GLY A 203 17.88 2.56 7.78
CA GLY A 203 18.14 1.40 6.91
C GLY A 203 17.90 1.68 5.42
N TRP A 204 17.25 2.81 5.08
CA TRP A 204 16.98 3.24 3.71
C TRP A 204 18.14 4.06 3.15
N GLN A 205 18.95 3.45 2.28
CA GLN A 205 20.17 4.05 1.76
C GLN A 205 19.97 4.61 0.34
N ASP A 206 20.91 5.43 -0.13
CA ASP A 206 20.84 6.04 -1.47
C ASP A 206 20.82 5.00 -2.60
N SER A 207 21.44 3.83 -2.39
CA SER A 207 21.38 2.70 -3.32
C SER A 207 19.96 2.16 -3.50
N ASP A 208 19.15 2.18 -2.44
CA ASP A 208 17.78 1.65 -2.44
C ASP A 208 16.81 2.61 -3.13
N LYS A 209 17.12 3.92 -3.10
CA LYS A 209 16.31 4.99 -3.70
C LYS A 209 16.23 4.92 -5.21
N VAL A 210 17.16 4.24 -5.86
CA VAL A 210 17.21 4.14 -7.32
C VAL A 210 16.07 3.26 -7.82
N ASP A 211 16.21 1.94 -7.75
CA ASP A 211 15.24 1.05 -8.35
C ASP A 211 14.01 0.85 -7.44
N LEU A 212 14.22 0.45 -6.18
CA LEU A 212 13.14 0.17 -5.23
C LEU A 212 12.37 1.45 -4.89
N GLY A 213 13.09 2.56 -4.64
CA GLY A 213 12.47 3.85 -4.34
C GLY A 213 11.54 4.33 -5.45
N GLN A 214 11.96 4.23 -6.72
CA GLN A 214 11.11 4.58 -7.85
C GLN A 214 9.86 3.69 -7.94
N MET A 215 9.99 2.38 -7.71
CA MET A 215 8.85 1.46 -7.71
C MET A 215 7.85 1.80 -6.58
N LEU A 216 8.35 2.05 -5.36
CA LEU A 216 7.52 2.43 -4.22
C LEU A 216 6.80 3.76 -4.49
N LEU A 217 7.52 4.79 -4.96
CA LEU A 217 6.91 6.08 -5.29
C LEU A 217 5.85 5.97 -6.39
N ALA A 218 6.06 5.11 -7.38
CA ALA A 218 5.07 4.84 -8.42
C ALA A 218 3.80 4.17 -7.84
N GLY A 219 3.95 3.19 -6.93
CA GLY A 219 2.82 2.55 -6.25
C GLY A 219 2.10 3.45 -5.24
N LEU A 220 2.83 4.38 -4.61
CA LEU A 220 2.36 5.28 -3.56
C LEU A 220 1.88 6.62 -4.10
N VAL A 221 1.11 6.57 -5.19
CA VAL A 221 0.39 7.74 -5.72
C VAL A 221 -1.00 7.81 -5.09
N LEU A 222 -1.32 8.92 -4.44
CA LEU A 222 -2.55 9.06 -3.66
C LEU A 222 -3.83 9.00 -4.52
N ASP A 223 -3.83 9.64 -5.71
CA ASP A 223 -4.96 9.55 -6.64
C ASP A 223 -4.82 8.31 -7.52
N PRO A 224 -5.73 7.32 -7.42
CA PRO A 224 -5.63 6.08 -8.17
C PRO A 224 -5.69 6.29 -9.68
N THR A 225 -6.17 7.43 -10.18
CA THR A 225 -6.20 7.75 -11.62
C THR A 225 -4.79 7.83 -12.21
N PHE A 226 -3.81 8.25 -11.41
CA PHE A 226 -2.42 8.42 -11.84
C PHE A 226 -1.49 7.30 -11.33
N ARG A 227 -1.93 6.51 -10.35
CA ARG A 227 -1.18 5.33 -9.89
C ARG A 227 -1.15 4.30 -11.01
N PRO A 228 -0.01 3.71 -11.43
CA PRO A 228 0.04 2.64 -12.42
C PRO A 228 -0.65 1.36 -11.94
N ASN A 229 -1.06 0.51 -12.87
CA ASN A 229 -1.57 -0.82 -12.56
C ASN A 229 -0.43 -1.82 -12.45
N ALA A 230 -0.73 -3.06 -12.02
CA ALA A 230 0.31 -4.06 -11.81
C ALA A 230 1.10 -4.40 -13.08
N ALA A 231 0.43 -4.47 -14.24
CA ALA A 231 1.09 -4.74 -15.52
C ALA A 231 2.03 -3.60 -15.93
N GLN A 232 1.59 -2.34 -15.75
CA GLN A 232 2.40 -1.16 -16.02
C GLN A 232 3.66 -1.15 -15.13
N LEU A 233 3.53 -1.39 -13.82
CA LEU A 233 4.69 -1.46 -12.92
C LEU A 233 5.68 -2.55 -13.31
N LEU A 234 5.20 -3.76 -13.64
CA LEU A 234 6.06 -4.86 -14.08
C LEU A 234 6.84 -4.52 -15.35
N GLN A 235 6.28 -3.70 -16.24
CA GLN A 235 6.91 -3.30 -17.49
C GLN A 235 7.89 -2.12 -17.33
N CYS A 236 7.58 -1.15 -16.46
CA CYS A 236 8.32 0.11 -16.41
C CYS A 236 9.32 0.22 -15.25
N CYS A 237 9.25 -0.65 -14.24
CA CYS A 237 10.13 -0.56 -13.07
C CYS A 237 11.39 -1.41 -13.23
N ASN A 238 12.56 -0.76 -13.27
CA ASN A 238 13.87 -1.41 -13.23
C ASN A 238 14.03 -2.34 -12.03
N PHE A 239 13.38 -2.03 -10.90
CA PHE A 239 13.38 -2.90 -9.72
C PHE A 239 12.91 -4.33 -10.03
N LEU A 240 11.94 -4.45 -10.94
CA LEU A 240 11.26 -5.69 -11.28
C LEU A 240 11.83 -6.34 -12.55
N ASN A 241 12.72 -5.65 -13.28
CA ASN A 241 13.29 -6.16 -14.50
C ASN A 241 14.34 -7.26 -14.19
N PRO A 242 14.12 -8.50 -14.65
CA PRO A 242 15.06 -9.61 -14.41
C PRO A 242 16.34 -9.53 -15.25
N GLU A 243 16.35 -8.74 -16.34
CA GLU A 243 17.45 -8.67 -17.30
C GLU A 243 18.52 -7.63 -16.95
N ILE A 244 18.26 -6.74 -15.98
CA ILE A 244 19.24 -5.72 -15.57
C ILE A 244 20.23 -6.37 -14.59
N PRO A 245 21.50 -6.61 -14.99
CA PRO A 245 22.51 -7.18 -14.10
C PRO A 245 22.83 -6.13 -13.04
N ARG A 246 22.49 -6.44 -11.78
CA ARG A 246 22.84 -5.53 -10.68
C ARG A 246 24.24 -5.85 -10.20
N LYS A 247 25.09 -4.83 -10.15
CA LYS A 247 26.38 -4.90 -9.48
C LYS A 247 26.11 -5.37 -8.04
N ALA A 248 26.77 -6.44 -7.63
CA ALA A 248 26.89 -6.76 -6.22
C ALA A 248 27.51 -5.52 -5.55
N LEU A 249 26.72 -4.83 -4.73
CA LEU A 249 27.23 -3.81 -3.81
C LEU A 249 27.79 -4.54 -2.59
#